data_AF-A0A6P9B0U4-F1
#
_entry.id   AF-A0A6P9B0U4-F1
#
_cell.length_a   1.000
_cell.length_b   1.000
_cell.length_c   1.000
_cell.angle_alpha   90.00
_cell.angle_beta   90.00
_cell.angle_gamma   90.00
#
_symmetry.space_group_name_H-M   'P 1'
#
loop_
_entity.id
_entity.type
_entity.pdbx_description
1 polymer ?
#
loop_
_entity_poly.entity_id
_entity_poly.type
_entity_poly.pdbx_seq_one_letter_code
_entity_poly.pdbx_strand_id
1 'polypeptide(L)'
;MKQKQTRCQLFKSPNDSGKDLLFKDSAVGLVQVPERADAELYLGPKYCAAIQSLKRERPVSDPDTTGRIVWCAVGKAEKKKCDMWSAQSNGAVECEVAETTENCLIKIIKREADAITLDGGHIYTAGKCGLVPVLTEIPPEDSSACVDPKKGVTGR
;
A
#
# COMPACT_ATOMS: atom_id res chain seq x y z
N MET A 1 -47.45 -14.26 35.41
CA MET A 1 -46.75 -14.72 34.20
C MET A 1 -45.59 -13.77 33.93
N LYS A 2 -44.32 -14.20 34.05
CA LYS A 2 -43.17 -13.33 33.79
C LYS A 2 -42.88 -13.31 32.29
N GLN A 3 -43.04 -12.16 31.64
CA GLN A 3 -42.60 -11.96 30.26
C GLN A 3 -41.08 -12.17 30.19
N LYS A 4 -40.67 -13.20 29.45
CA LYS A 4 -39.27 -13.50 29.18
C LYS A 4 -38.82 -12.48 28.14
N GLN A 5 -38.10 -11.43 28.55
CA GLN A 5 -37.51 -10.47 27.63
C GLN A 5 -36.64 -11.23 26.63
N THR A 6 -37.08 -11.29 25.37
CA THR A 6 -36.31 -11.82 24.27
C THR A 6 -35.14 -10.88 24.03
N ARG A 7 -33.96 -11.29 24.49
CA ARG A 7 -32.71 -10.56 24.24
C ARG A 7 -32.51 -10.48 22.72
N CYS A 8 -32.39 -9.27 22.20
CA CYS A 8 -32.04 -9.04 20.80
C CYS A 8 -30.73 -9.77 20.46
N GLN A 9 -30.75 -10.62 19.44
CA GLN A 9 -29.58 -11.35 18.95
C GLN A 9 -29.11 -10.69 17.64
N LEU A 10 -28.22 -9.70 17.77
CA LEU A 10 -27.81 -8.84 16.65
C LEU A 10 -27.21 -9.60 15.45
N PHE A 11 -26.54 -10.72 15.69
CA PHE A 11 -25.87 -11.54 14.69
C PHE A 11 -26.56 -12.90 14.51
N LYS A 12 -27.89 -12.99 14.69
CA LYS A 12 -28.63 -14.23 14.38
C LYS A 12 -29.99 -13.91 13.76
N SER A 13 -30.22 -14.51 12.61
CA SER A 13 -31.50 -14.52 11.92
C SER A 13 -32.42 -15.60 12.50
N PRO A 14 -33.73 -15.32 12.67
CA PRO A 14 -34.73 -16.35 13.00
C PRO A 14 -34.79 -17.44 11.93
N ASN A 15 -35.08 -18.67 12.34
CA ASN A 15 -35.08 -19.85 11.45
C ASN A 15 -36.10 -19.78 10.31
N ASP A 16 -37.15 -18.98 10.50
CA ASP A 16 -38.27 -18.76 9.58
C ASP A 16 -38.11 -17.48 8.74
N SER A 17 -37.07 -16.66 8.99
CA SER A 17 -36.86 -15.40 8.31
C SER A 17 -35.41 -15.27 7.82
N GLY A 18 -35.15 -15.72 6.60
CA GLY A 18 -33.90 -15.48 5.87
C GLY A 18 -32.62 -15.92 6.59
N LYS A 19 -31.47 -15.49 6.06
CA LYS A 19 -30.14 -15.61 6.69
C LYS A 19 -29.43 -14.27 6.59
N ASP A 20 -28.49 -14.04 7.50
CA ASP A 20 -27.63 -12.84 7.53
C ASP A 20 -28.43 -11.51 7.54
N LEU A 21 -29.55 -11.47 8.30
CA LEU A 21 -30.37 -10.28 8.44
C LEU A 21 -29.62 -9.17 9.19
N LEU A 22 -29.42 -8.02 8.52
CA LEU A 22 -28.60 -6.88 8.93
C LEU A 22 -27.10 -7.18 8.99
N PHE A 23 -26.72 -8.24 9.71
CA PHE A 23 -25.35 -8.70 9.88
C PHE A 23 -25.26 -10.20 9.63
N LYS A 24 -24.04 -10.67 9.34
CA LYS A 24 -23.79 -12.09 9.14
C LYS A 24 -24.08 -12.90 10.41
N ASP A 25 -24.78 -14.02 10.28
CA ASP A 25 -25.21 -14.88 11.40
C ASP A 25 -24.02 -15.53 12.15
N SER A 26 -22.88 -15.61 11.48
CA SER A 26 -21.64 -16.12 12.05
C SER A 26 -20.80 -15.04 12.74
N ALA A 27 -21.20 -13.77 12.71
CA ALA A 27 -20.46 -12.70 13.35
C ALA A 27 -20.58 -12.79 14.88
N VAL A 28 -19.48 -12.46 15.57
CA VAL A 28 -19.43 -12.47 17.04
C VAL A 28 -19.32 -11.07 17.65
N GLY A 29 -19.10 -10.06 16.80
CA GLY A 29 -18.88 -8.68 17.21
C GLY A 29 -18.55 -7.79 16.02
N LEU A 30 -18.44 -6.49 16.29
CA LEU A 30 -17.95 -5.50 15.35
C LEU A 30 -16.62 -4.95 15.85
N VAL A 31 -15.71 -4.64 14.93
CA VAL A 31 -14.44 -3.98 15.22
C VAL A 31 -14.46 -2.63 14.53
N GLN A 32 -14.06 -1.58 15.25
CA GLN A 32 -13.93 -0.25 14.67
C GLN A 32 -12.80 -0.26 13.63
N VAL A 33 -13.12 0.21 12.43
CA VAL A 33 -12.14 0.40 11.36
C VAL A 33 -11.29 1.63 11.67
N PRO A 34 -9.96 1.59 11.48
CA PRO A 34 -9.10 2.76 11.66
C PRO A 34 -9.58 3.95 10.80
N GLU A 35 -9.55 5.16 11.36
CA GLU A 35 -10.09 6.37 10.69
C GLU A 35 -9.41 6.70 9.36
N ARG A 36 -8.14 6.31 9.20
CA ARG A 36 -7.36 6.53 7.97
C ARG A 36 -7.59 5.48 6.89
N ALA A 37 -8.33 4.40 7.18
CA ALA A 37 -8.59 3.36 6.21
C ALA A 37 -9.77 3.77 5.31
N ASP A 38 -9.51 3.83 4.00
CA ASP A 38 -10.55 3.90 2.98
C ASP A 38 -10.90 2.49 2.45
N ALA A 39 -11.86 2.41 1.53
CA ALA A 39 -12.32 1.14 0.97
C ALA A 39 -11.18 0.36 0.29
N GLU A 40 -10.22 1.05 -0.32
CA GLU A 40 -9.12 0.42 -1.04
C GLU A 40 -8.08 -0.15 -0.07
N LEU A 41 -7.71 0.61 0.97
CA LEU A 41 -6.83 0.13 2.04
C LEU A 41 -7.45 -1.03 2.80
N TYR A 42 -8.77 -0.99 3.04
CA TYR A 42 -9.48 -2.07 3.73
C TYR A 42 -9.52 -3.38 2.92
N LEU A 43 -9.76 -3.29 1.60
CA LEU A 43 -9.82 -4.45 0.71
C LEU A 43 -8.43 -4.96 0.31
N GLY A 44 -7.46 -4.06 0.21
CA GLY A 44 -6.11 -4.33 -0.26
C GLY A 44 -5.98 -4.45 -1.78
N PRO A 45 -4.76 -4.27 -2.32
CA PRO A 45 -4.53 -4.12 -3.76
C PRO A 45 -4.90 -5.36 -4.57
N LYS A 46 -4.68 -6.57 -4.02
CA LYS A 46 -5.00 -7.83 -4.70
C LYS A 46 -6.50 -7.99 -4.95
N TYR A 47 -7.32 -7.66 -3.96
CA TYR A 47 -8.78 -7.80 -4.07
C TYR A 47 -9.35 -6.70 -4.96
N CYS A 48 -8.88 -5.45 -4.81
CA CYS A 48 -9.25 -4.36 -5.71
C CYS A 48 -8.92 -4.68 -7.18
N ALA A 49 -7.73 -5.21 -7.46
CA ALA A 49 -7.36 -5.64 -8.81
C ALA A 49 -8.32 -6.72 -9.35
N ALA A 50 -8.68 -7.72 -8.54
CA ALA A 50 -9.63 -8.77 -8.95
C ALA A 50 -11.02 -8.20 -9.31
N ILE A 51 -11.54 -7.23 -8.53
CA ILE A 51 -12.82 -6.57 -8.85
C ILE A 51 -12.73 -5.79 -10.16
N GLN A 52 -11.64 -5.03 -10.36
CA GLN A 52 -11.44 -4.25 -11.59
C GLN A 52 -11.37 -5.15 -12.83
N SER A 53 -10.71 -6.32 -12.73
CA SER A 53 -10.68 -7.32 -13.80
C SER A 53 -12.07 -7.86 -14.13
N LEU A 54 -12.90 -8.15 -13.11
CA LEU A 54 -14.27 -8.64 -13.31
C LEU A 54 -15.17 -7.60 -13.99
N LYS A 55 -15.04 -6.33 -13.62
CA LYS A 55 -15.83 -5.23 -14.19
C LYS A 55 -15.41 -4.83 -15.60
N ARG A 56 -14.31 -5.38 -16.13
CA ARG A 56 -13.70 -4.98 -17.42
C ARG A 56 -13.41 -3.48 -17.50
N GLU A 57 -13.19 -2.83 -16.35
CA GLU A 57 -12.95 -1.39 -16.25
C GLU A 57 -11.51 -0.99 -16.65
N ARG A 58 -10.65 -1.96 -17.05
CA ARG A 58 -9.39 -1.69 -17.76
C ARG A 58 -9.03 -2.80 -18.77
N PRO A 59 -8.43 -2.48 -19.93
CA PRO A 59 -7.35 -3.30 -20.45
C PRO A 59 -6.19 -3.13 -19.47
N VAL A 60 -5.97 -4.10 -18.60
CA VAL A 60 -4.82 -4.06 -17.70
C VAL A 60 -3.60 -4.24 -18.60
N SER A 61 -2.94 -3.14 -18.99
CA SER A 61 -1.49 -3.19 -19.14
C SER A 61 -1.02 -3.66 -17.77
N ASP A 62 -0.66 -4.94 -17.68
CA ASP A 62 -0.13 -5.55 -16.48
C ASP A 62 0.87 -4.56 -15.86
N PRO A 63 0.72 -4.13 -14.59
CA PRO A 63 1.70 -3.22 -13.98
C PRO A 63 3.12 -3.80 -14.06
N ASP A 64 3.26 -5.12 -14.22
CA ASP A 64 4.52 -5.82 -14.41
C ASP A 64 5.14 -5.70 -15.83
N THR A 65 4.40 -5.17 -16.81
CA THR A 65 4.84 -5.18 -18.24
C THR A 65 5.55 -3.92 -18.72
N THR A 66 5.67 -2.88 -17.91
CA THR A 66 6.32 -1.62 -18.34
C THR A 66 7.79 -1.50 -17.93
N GLY A 67 8.30 -2.37 -17.04
CA GLY A 67 9.71 -2.38 -16.63
C GLY A 67 10.20 -1.07 -15.99
N ARG A 68 9.27 -0.20 -15.57
CA ARG A 68 9.54 1.12 -15.00
C ARG A 68 9.18 1.16 -13.52
N ILE A 69 9.85 2.01 -12.77
CA ILE A 69 9.62 2.22 -11.34
C ILE A 69 8.96 3.58 -11.14
N VAL A 70 7.82 3.63 -10.47
CA VAL A 70 7.18 4.87 -10.05
C VAL A 70 7.73 5.28 -8.68
N TRP A 71 8.57 6.29 -8.66
CA TRP A 71 9.18 6.81 -7.44
C TRP A 71 8.27 7.83 -6.75
N CYS A 72 8.01 7.66 -5.46
CA CYS A 72 7.20 8.60 -4.68
C CYS A 72 8.06 9.68 -4.04
N ALA A 73 7.88 10.92 -4.47
CA ALA A 73 8.55 12.10 -3.94
C ALA A 73 7.71 12.79 -2.85
N VAL A 74 8.34 13.25 -1.78
CA VAL A 74 7.68 13.99 -0.69
C VAL A 74 7.84 15.50 -0.93
N GLY A 75 6.71 16.14 -1.26
CA GLY A 75 6.63 17.57 -1.52
C GLY A 75 7.22 18.01 -2.85
N LYS A 76 7.13 19.32 -3.10
CA LYS A 76 7.45 19.91 -4.42
C LYS A 76 8.95 19.89 -4.75
N ALA A 77 9.80 20.03 -3.73
CA ALA A 77 11.25 20.06 -3.92
C ALA A 77 11.78 18.71 -4.41
N GLU A 78 11.34 17.61 -3.78
CA GLU A 78 11.70 16.26 -4.22
C GLU A 78 11.09 15.93 -5.57
N LYS A 79 9.82 16.32 -5.80
CA LYS A 79 9.17 16.07 -7.10
C LYS A 79 9.97 16.71 -8.24
N LYS A 80 10.45 17.94 -8.07
CA LYS A 80 11.30 18.61 -9.07
C LYS A 80 12.59 17.83 -9.34
N LYS A 81 13.23 17.27 -8.31
CA LYS A 81 14.43 16.43 -8.46
C LYS A 81 14.10 15.12 -9.18
N CYS A 82 13.00 14.48 -8.79
CA CYS A 82 12.52 13.25 -9.40
C CYS A 82 12.23 13.48 -10.89
N ASP A 83 11.57 14.58 -11.27
CA ASP A 83 11.23 14.87 -12.67
C ASP A 83 12.48 15.02 -13.56
N MET A 84 13.54 15.66 -13.03
CA MET A 84 14.82 15.72 -13.73
C MET A 84 15.44 14.33 -13.90
N TRP A 85 15.36 13.48 -12.87
CA TRP A 85 15.86 12.11 -12.94
C TRP A 85 15.04 11.25 -13.92
N SER A 86 13.71 11.35 -13.89
CA SER A 86 12.79 10.68 -14.81
C SER A 86 13.11 11.02 -16.26
N ALA A 87 13.34 12.30 -16.58
CA ALA A 87 13.73 12.74 -17.92
C ALA A 87 15.06 12.12 -18.41
N GLN A 88 15.99 11.82 -17.50
CA GLN A 88 17.29 11.21 -17.81
C GLN A 88 17.25 9.67 -17.81
N SER A 89 16.16 9.07 -17.30
CA SER A 89 16.04 7.62 -17.08
C SER A 89 15.61 6.83 -18.32
N ASN A 90 15.35 7.50 -19.46
CA ASN A 90 14.79 6.88 -20.67
C ASN A 90 13.51 6.07 -20.40
N GLY A 91 12.65 6.54 -19.49
CA GLY A 91 11.38 5.90 -19.14
C GLY A 91 11.49 4.76 -18.12
N ALA A 92 12.68 4.52 -17.55
CA ALA A 92 12.86 3.55 -16.46
C ALA A 92 12.30 4.05 -15.13
N VAL A 93 12.18 5.37 -14.94
CA VAL A 93 11.66 6.00 -13.72
C VAL A 93 10.56 6.98 -14.06
N GLU A 94 9.43 6.85 -13.37
CA GLU A 94 8.32 7.82 -13.33
C GLU A 94 8.20 8.39 -11.91
N CYS A 95 7.51 9.53 -11.76
CA CYS A 95 7.46 10.26 -10.51
C CYS A 95 6.03 10.52 -10.05
N GLU A 96 5.72 10.02 -8.87
CA GLU A 96 4.51 10.35 -8.11
C GLU A 96 4.87 11.32 -6.97
N VAL A 97 3.89 12.06 -6.44
CA VAL A 97 4.13 13.01 -5.35
C VAL A 97 3.09 12.87 -4.23
N ALA A 98 3.54 13.00 -3.00
CA ALA A 98 2.68 13.15 -1.83
C ALA A 98 3.16 14.28 -0.92
N GLU A 99 2.30 14.77 -0.03
CA GLU A 99 2.66 15.84 0.91
C GLU A 99 3.49 15.35 2.10
N THR A 100 3.34 14.07 2.47
CA THR A 100 4.02 13.46 3.62
C THR A 100 4.54 12.08 3.26
N THR A 101 5.54 11.62 4.01
CA THR A 101 6.10 10.27 3.89
C THR A 101 5.03 9.20 4.04
N GLU A 102 4.14 9.33 5.03
CA GLU A 102 3.05 8.39 5.24
C GLU A 102 2.07 8.33 4.06
N ASN A 103 1.79 9.47 3.42
CA ASN A 103 0.95 9.49 2.22
C ASN A 103 1.64 8.79 1.04
N CYS A 104 2.97 8.89 0.93
CA CYS A 104 3.72 8.07 -0.03
C CYS A 104 3.65 6.57 0.31
N LEU A 105 3.77 6.18 1.58
CA LEU A 105 3.60 4.77 1.99
C LEU A 105 2.20 4.25 1.61
N ILE A 106 1.15 5.05 1.82
CA ILE A 106 -0.22 4.71 1.41
C ILE A 106 -0.30 4.52 -0.11
N LYS A 107 0.28 5.43 -0.91
CA LYS A 107 0.35 5.30 -2.37
C LYS A 107 1.04 4.02 -2.81
N ILE A 108 2.12 3.62 -2.13
CA ILE A 108 2.82 2.36 -2.42
C ILE A 108 1.94 1.14 -2.11
N ILE A 109 1.27 1.12 -0.96
CA ILE A 109 0.34 0.04 -0.58
C ILE A 109 -0.79 -0.10 -1.60
N LYS A 110 -1.26 1.03 -2.13
CA LYS A 110 -2.29 1.10 -3.17
C LYS A 110 -1.80 0.81 -4.59
N ARG A 111 -0.49 0.63 -4.78
CA ARG A 111 0.16 0.47 -6.11
C ARG A 111 -0.02 1.69 -7.02
N GLU A 112 -0.13 2.88 -6.45
CA GLU A 112 -0.01 4.15 -7.16
C GLU A 112 1.45 4.59 -7.30
N ALA A 113 2.34 4.05 -6.46
CA ALA A 113 3.79 4.21 -6.52
C ALA A 113 4.47 2.88 -6.15
N ASP A 114 5.77 2.77 -6.41
CA ASP A 114 6.53 1.53 -6.21
C ASP A 114 7.62 1.65 -5.13
N ALA A 115 8.26 2.82 -5.01
CA ALA A 115 9.42 3.00 -4.14
C ALA A 115 9.53 4.41 -3.54
N ILE A 116 10.21 4.50 -2.40
CA ILE A 116 10.58 5.73 -1.68
C ILE A 116 11.83 5.44 -0.82
N THR A 117 12.64 6.47 -0.53
CA THR A 117 13.69 6.41 0.50
C THR A 117 13.14 6.83 1.85
N LEU A 118 13.53 6.12 2.92
CA LEU A 118 12.98 6.31 4.26
C LEU A 118 14.09 6.35 5.31
N ASP A 119 13.89 7.16 6.34
CA ASP A 119 14.66 7.03 7.58
C ASP A 119 14.25 5.78 8.39
N GLY A 120 15.09 5.42 9.36
CA GLY A 120 14.88 4.22 10.18
C GLY A 120 13.55 4.16 10.93
N GLY A 121 12.96 5.30 11.30
CA GLY A 121 11.65 5.34 11.97
C GLY A 121 10.53 4.95 11.01
N HIS A 122 10.54 5.50 9.80
CA HIS A 122 9.55 5.14 8.78
C HIS A 122 9.73 3.73 8.22
N ILE A 123 10.95 3.18 8.22
CA ILE A 123 11.19 1.77 7.86
C ILE A 123 10.41 0.82 8.79
N TYR A 124 10.39 1.09 10.11
CA TYR A 124 9.60 0.30 11.06
C TYR A 124 8.11 0.32 10.72
N THR A 125 7.55 1.52 10.48
CA THR A 125 6.14 1.69 10.11
C THR A 125 5.82 0.99 8.79
N ALA A 126 6.64 1.20 7.75
CA ALA A 126 6.50 0.56 6.45
C ALA A 126 6.51 -0.97 6.56
N GLY A 127 7.41 -1.53 7.38
CA GLY A 127 7.46 -2.96 7.66
C GLY A 127 6.20 -3.51 8.33
N LYS A 128 5.59 -2.76 9.26
CA LYS A 128 4.29 -3.13 9.85
C LYS A 128 3.14 -3.09 8.85
N CYS A 129 3.25 -2.29 7.80
CA CYS A 129 2.31 -2.26 6.67
C CYS A 129 2.59 -3.34 5.61
N GLY A 130 3.63 -4.17 5.78
CA GLY A 130 3.97 -5.26 4.86
C GLY A 130 4.87 -4.85 3.69
N LEU A 131 5.43 -3.64 3.71
CA LEU A 131 6.49 -3.24 2.77
C LEU A 131 7.83 -3.82 3.21
N VAL A 132 8.78 -3.93 2.28
CA VAL A 132 10.09 -4.52 2.51
C VAL A 132 11.20 -3.55 2.07
N PRO A 133 12.31 -3.45 2.82
CA PRO A 133 13.48 -2.71 2.37
C PRO A 133 14.17 -3.46 1.22
N VAL A 134 14.63 -2.73 0.20
CA VAL A 134 15.29 -3.30 -0.99
C VAL A 134 16.76 -2.86 -1.09
N LEU A 135 17.03 -1.57 -0.89
CA LEU A 135 18.37 -0.96 -0.93
C LEU A 135 18.56 -0.02 0.27
N THR A 136 19.82 0.34 0.56
CA THR A 136 20.18 1.28 1.63
C THR A 136 21.09 2.38 1.10
N GLU A 137 20.98 3.58 1.68
CA GLU A 137 21.89 4.70 1.39
C GLU A 137 23.21 4.47 2.13
N ILE A 138 24.32 4.46 1.39
CA ILE A 138 25.65 4.30 1.96
C ILE A 138 26.33 5.67 1.98
N PRO A 139 26.68 6.19 3.16
CA PRO A 139 27.37 7.47 3.24
C PRO A 139 28.82 7.34 2.74
N PRO A 140 29.45 8.45 2.30
CA PRO A 140 30.79 8.42 1.70
C PRO A 140 31.86 7.75 2.57
N GLU A 141 31.83 7.97 3.88
CA GLU A 141 32.73 7.38 4.87
C GLU A 141 32.71 5.84 4.87
N ASP A 142 31.55 5.24 4.59
CA ASP A 142 31.33 3.80 4.63
C ASP A 142 31.35 3.15 3.24
N SER A 143 31.54 3.95 2.19
CA SER A 143 31.51 3.49 0.79
C SER A 143 32.50 2.35 0.48
N SER A 144 33.64 2.31 1.18
CA SER A 144 34.65 1.26 1.01
C SER A 144 34.24 -0.09 1.59
N ALA A 145 33.38 -0.10 2.62
CA ALA A 145 32.89 -1.32 3.25
C ALA A 145 31.80 -2.03 2.42
N CYS A 146 31.19 -1.30 1.47
CA CYS A 146 30.06 -1.77 0.67
C CYS A 146 30.40 -2.00 -0.81
N VAL A 147 31.69 -2.10 -1.15
CA VAL A 147 32.12 -2.44 -2.50
C VAL A 147 31.90 -3.94 -2.74
N ASP A 148 31.03 -4.29 -3.69
CA ASP A 148 30.93 -5.68 -4.15
C ASP A 148 32.28 -6.07 -4.77
N PRO A 149 32.99 -7.09 -4.25
CA PRO A 149 34.33 -7.46 -4.72
C PRO A 149 34.38 -7.84 -6.22
N LYS A 150 33.23 -8.17 -6.81
CA LYS A 150 33.08 -8.57 -8.21
C LYS A 150 32.43 -7.49 -9.08
N LYS A 151 31.62 -6.59 -8.51
CA LYS A 151 30.82 -5.60 -9.27
C LYS A 151 31.19 -4.13 -9.00
N GLY A 152 32.07 -3.85 -8.03
CA GLY A 152 32.44 -2.48 -7.66
C GLY A 152 31.33 -1.74 -6.91
N VAL A 153 31.37 -0.40 -6.93
CA VAL A 153 30.30 0.45 -6.38
C VAL A 153 29.20 0.60 -7.42
N THR A 154 27.98 0.15 -7.11
CA THR A 154 26.80 0.38 -7.96
C THR A 154 26.18 1.73 -7.64
N GLY A 155 26.20 2.67 -8.59
CA GLY A 155 25.47 3.94 -8.51
C GLY A 155 26.34 5.18 -8.29
N ARG A 156 27.11 5.55 -9.32
CA ARG A 156 27.75 6.88 -9.42
C ARG A 156 27.15 7.66 -10.57
#